data_AF-A0A9R0YRJ6-F1
#
_entry.id   AF-A0A9R0YRJ6-F1
#
_cell.length_a   1.000
_cell.length_b   1.000
_cell.length_c   1.000
_cell.angle_alpha   90.00
_cell.angle_beta   90.00
_cell.angle_gamma   90.00
#
_symmetry.space_group_name_H-M   'P 1'
#
loop_
_entity.id
_entity.type
_entity.pdbx_description
1 polymer ?
#
loop_
_entity_poly.entity_id
_entity_poly.type
_entity_poly.pdbx_seq_one_letter_code
_entity_poly.pdbx_strand_id
1 'polypeptide(L)'
;MSDNLMEKVNALGERLKITGSEVSKQMQAGMSSMSFKMKELFQAQTPADKIVEDATAETLEGPDWAANLEICDLINTEKVNSVDLIRGIKKRIMLKEARVQFLALFLLETIVKNCEKAFSEVAAERILDEMVRLIDDPQTVVNNRNKALTLIEAWGESGDELRYLPVYEQTYKDDLTTTLVQQCYQSQHTIQRFIETAGDNEALLFEALSVNDEVLKVLSKYEEMKKPMASARTEQPVVIPIATEHEDSVTVGNEDALVRKPAAARAMSGGDDDILDDLDEMIFGKKGGSSSQDVSKRQDPKKDDLINF
;
A
#
# COMPACT_ATOMS: atom_id res chain seq x y z
N MET A 1 12.00 -52.84 -30.66
CA MET A 1 11.21 -51.59 -30.82
C MET A 1 10.09 -51.45 -29.78
N SER A 2 9.72 -52.51 -29.04
CA SER A 2 8.67 -52.52 -28.01
C SER A 2 9.00 -51.71 -26.76
N ASP A 3 10.27 -51.71 -26.34
CA ASP A 3 10.65 -51.22 -25.00
C ASP A 3 10.58 -49.69 -24.89
N ASN A 4 10.76 -48.98 -26.00
CA ASN A 4 10.62 -47.53 -26.09
C ASN A 4 9.15 -47.06 -25.99
N LEU A 5 8.18 -47.92 -26.34
CA LEU A 5 6.77 -47.58 -26.30
C LEU A 5 6.21 -47.66 -24.87
N MET A 6 6.60 -48.68 -24.11
CA MET A 6 6.17 -48.85 -22.73
C MET A 6 6.70 -47.73 -21.82
N GLU A 7 7.93 -47.28 -22.06
CA GLU A 7 8.54 -46.15 -21.35
C GLU A 7 7.82 -44.82 -21.66
N LYS A 8 7.44 -44.58 -22.92
CA LYS A 8 6.63 -43.41 -23.32
C LYS A 8 5.22 -43.43 -22.71
N VAL A 9 4.59 -44.59 -22.64
CA VAL A 9 3.27 -44.76 -22.00
C VAL A 9 3.36 -44.50 -20.50
N ASN A 10 4.42 -44.99 -19.84
CA ASN A 10 4.65 -44.73 -18.42
C ASN A 10 4.92 -43.24 -18.15
N ALA A 11 5.74 -42.58 -18.99
CA ALA A 11 6.00 -41.14 -18.87
C ALA A 11 4.74 -40.29 -19.10
N LEU A 12 3.88 -40.67 -20.06
CA LEU A 12 2.59 -40.02 -20.27
C LEU A 12 1.67 -40.23 -19.05
N GLY A 13 1.67 -41.44 -18.47
CA GLY A 13 0.93 -41.78 -17.26
C GLY A 13 1.35 -40.96 -16.04
N GLU A 14 2.65 -40.80 -15.81
CA GLU A 14 3.18 -39.97 -14.72
C GLU A 14 2.86 -38.48 -14.95
N ARG A 15 2.95 -37.97 -16.18
CA ARG A 15 2.54 -36.59 -16.50
C ARG A 15 1.05 -36.34 -16.24
N LEU A 16 0.18 -37.27 -16.65
CA LEU A 16 -1.26 -37.19 -16.38
C LEU A 16 -1.56 -37.23 -14.87
N LYS A 17 -0.80 -38.03 -14.11
CA LYS A 17 -0.93 -38.12 -12.66
C LYS A 17 -0.48 -36.85 -11.94
N ILE A 18 0.62 -36.24 -12.38
CA ILE A 18 1.09 -34.93 -11.89
C ILE A 18 0.03 -33.86 -12.18
N THR A 19 -0.47 -33.77 -13.42
CA THR A 19 -1.53 -32.81 -13.79
C THR A 19 -2.80 -33.01 -12.96
N GLY A 20 -3.24 -34.26 -12.75
CA GLY A 20 -4.40 -34.56 -11.91
C GLY A 20 -4.19 -34.16 -10.44
N SER A 21 -2.98 -34.34 -9.91
CA SER A 21 -2.64 -33.93 -8.54
C SER A 21 -2.59 -32.41 -8.37
N GLU A 22 -2.13 -31.68 -9.39
CA GLU A 22 -2.04 -30.22 -9.38
C GLU A 22 -3.42 -29.57 -9.48
N VAL A 23 -4.27 -30.08 -10.38
CA VAL A 23 -5.67 -29.66 -10.49
C VAL A 23 -6.44 -29.93 -9.19
N SER A 24 -6.18 -31.06 -8.53
CA SER A 24 -6.79 -31.38 -7.22
C SER A 24 -6.35 -30.40 -6.12
N LYS A 25 -5.05 -30.10 -6.03
CA LYS A 25 -4.53 -29.09 -5.09
C LYS A 25 -5.10 -27.70 -5.34
N GLN A 26 -5.19 -27.28 -6.62
CA GLN A 26 -5.76 -26.00 -6.99
C GLN A 26 -7.25 -25.93 -6.65
N MET A 27 -8.00 -27.00 -6.88
CA MET A 27 -9.42 -27.09 -6.50
C MET A 27 -9.59 -27.04 -4.97
N GLN A 28 -8.74 -27.73 -4.22
CA GLN A 28 -8.76 -27.71 -2.75
C GLN A 28 -8.38 -26.33 -2.18
N ALA A 29 -7.38 -25.66 -2.76
CA ALA A 29 -7.00 -24.31 -2.39
C ALA A 29 -8.12 -23.30 -2.69
N GLY A 30 -8.77 -23.43 -3.87
CA GLY A 30 -9.93 -22.64 -4.25
C GLY A 30 -11.11 -22.80 -3.28
N MET A 31 -11.45 -24.04 -2.91
CA MET A 31 -12.51 -24.33 -1.93
C MET A 31 -12.16 -23.82 -0.52
N SER A 32 -10.89 -23.94 -0.10
CA SER A 32 -10.44 -23.46 1.22
C SER A 32 -10.49 -21.93 1.31
N SER A 33 -10.07 -21.25 0.24
CA SER A 33 -10.17 -19.79 0.13
C SER A 33 -11.61 -19.30 0.13
N MET A 34 -12.50 -19.96 -0.65
CA MET A 34 -13.92 -19.63 -0.67
C MET A 34 -14.60 -19.86 0.68
N SER A 35 -14.25 -20.96 1.37
CA SER A 35 -14.74 -21.25 2.73
C SER A 35 -14.30 -20.19 3.74
N PHE A 36 -13.04 -19.76 3.67
CA PHE A 36 -12.52 -18.68 4.52
C PHE A 36 -13.26 -17.36 4.25
N LYS A 37 -13.42 -16.99 2.96
CA LYS A 37 -14.11 -15.77 2.54
C LYS A 37 -15.59 -15.79 2.94
N MET A 38 -16.25 -16.94 2.84
CA MET A 38 -17.63 -17.11 3.30
C MET A 38 -17.72 -16.97 4.83
N LYS A 39 -16.79 -17.55 5.58
CA LYS A 39 -16.76 -17.42 7.04
C LYS A 39 -16.55 -15.95 7.49
N GLU A 40 -15.74 -15.20 6.76
CA GLU A 40 -15.50 -13.77 7.00
C GLU A 40 -16.75 -12.92 6.73
N LEU A 41 -17.56 -13.29 5.73
CA LEU A 41 -18.84 -12.64 5.43
C LEU A 41 -19.95 -12.95 6.45
N PHE A 42 -19.92 -14.14 7.08
CA PHE A 42 -20.95 -14.58 8.05
C PHE A 42 -20.53 -14.39 9.52
N GLN A 43 -19.42 -13.71 9.78
CA GLN A 43 -19.02 -13.37 11.14
C GLN A 43 -20.03 -12.39 11.77
N ALA A 44 -20.31 -12.51 13.06
CA ALA A 44 -21.31 -11.70 13.75
C ALA A 44 -21.07 -10.20 13.55
N GLN A 45 -22.14 -9.45 13.27
CA GLN A 45 -22.07 -8.02 12.98
C GLN A 45 -21.58 -7.25 14.20
N THR A 46 -20.48 -6.54 14.02
CA THR A 46 -19.84 -5.70 15.05
C THR A 46 -20.44 -4.29 15.05
N PRO A 47 -20.29 -3.51 16.13
CA PRO A 47 -20.64 -2.08 16.11
C PRO A 47 -19.91 -1.31 15.01
N ALA A 48 -18.67 -1.70 14.70
CA ALA A 48 -17.89 -1.13 13.62
C ALA A 48 -18.51 -1.42 12.23
N ASP A 49 -19.03 -2.63 12.00
CA ASP A 49 -19.71 -2.97 10.75
C ASP A 49 -20.87 -2.01 10.47
N LYS A 50 -21.67 -1.68 11.49
CA LYS A 50 -22.78 -0.73 11.34
C LYS A 50 -22.30 0.67 10.98
N ILE A 51 -21.27 1.17 11.66
CA ILE A 51 -20.68 2.49 11.38
C ILE A 51 -20.21 2.56 9.92
N VAL A 52 -19.54 1.51 9.44
CA VAL A 52 -19.06 1.43 8.07
C VAL A 52 -20.23 1.31 7.08
N GLU A 53 -21.25 0.51 7.38
CA GLU A 53 -22.45 0.36 6.56
C GLU A 53 -23.18 1.69 6.38
N ASP A 54 -23.36 2.45 7.46
CA ASP A 54 -24.01 3.76 7.45
C ASP A 54 -23.19 4.77 6.62
N ALA A 55 -21.87 4.84 6.82
CA ALA A 55 -20.97 5.73 6.08
C ALA A 55 -20.80 5.36 4.59
N THR A 56 -21.17 4.13 4.21
CA THR A 56 -21.06 3.62 2.84
C THR A 56 -22.39 3.16 2.29
N ALA A 57 -23.50 3.70 2.79
CA ALA A 57 -24.83 3.31 2.37
C ALA A 57 -25.07 3.66 0.89
N GLU A 58 -25.72 2.76 0.14
CA GLU A 58 -25.97 2.95 -1.28
C GLU A 58 -26.86 4.17 -1.58
N THR A 59 -27.61 4.65 -0.59
CA THR A 59 -28.46 5.84 -0.68
C THR A 59 -27.69 7.16 -0.67
N LEU A 60 -26.43 7.19 -0.22
CA LEU A 60 -25.64 8.41 -0.09
C LEU A 60 -25.18 8.97 -1.44
N GLU A 61 -25.49 10.23 -1.72
CA GLU A 61 -25.12 10.91 -2.98
C GLU A 61 -23.61 10.92 -3.26
N GLY A 62 -22.80 10.99 -2.21
CA GLY A 62 -21.35 10.94 -2.26
C GLY A 62 -20.77 10.71 -0.86
N PRO A 63 -19.44 10.87 -0.68
CA PRO A 63 -18.81 10.73 0.62
C PRO A 63 -19.38 11.73 1.63
N ASP A 64 -19.83 11.24 2.78
CA ASP A 64 -20.19 12.10 3.91
C ASP A 64 -18.92 12.44 4.69
N TRP A 65 -18.32 13.60 4.36
CA TRP A 65 -17.09 14.05 5.00
C TRP A 65 -17.24 14.26 6.50
N ALA A 66 -18.41 14.67 6.98
CA ALA A 66 -18.63 14.87 8.41
C ALA A 66 -18.61 13.52 9.14
N ALA A 67 -19.35 12.54 8.63
CA ALA A 67 -19.35 11.18 9.20
C ALA A 67 -17.96 10.52 9.10
N ASN A 68 -17.27 10.67 7.97
CA ASN A 68 -15.95 10.07 7.77
C ASN A 68 -14.88 10.65 8.73
N LEU A 69 -14.92 11.96 8.97
CA LEU A 69 -14.00 12.61 9.93
C LEU A 69 -14.36 12.25 11.38
N GLU A 70 -15.65 12.15 11.70
CA GLU A 70 -16.07 11.64 13.01
C GLU A 70 -15.58 10.20 13.25
N ILE A 71 -15.60 9.34 12.22
CA ILE A 71 -15.02 7.99 12.31
C ILE A 71 -13.51 8.04 12.61
N CYS A 72 -12.78 8.97 11.99
CA CYS A 72 -11.36 9.16 12.28
C CYS A 72 -11.14 9.59 13.75
N ASP A 73 -11.98 10.49 14.27
CA ASP A 73 -11.94 10.89 15.69
C ASP A 73 -12.25 9.71 16.61
N LEU A 74 -13.21 8.85 16.26
CA LEU A 74 -13.53 7.64 17.03
C LEU A 74 -12.35 6.66 17.08
N ILE A 75 -11.61 6.52 15.97
CA ILE A 75 -10.38 5.70 15.90
C ILE A 75 -9.29 6.33 16.77
N ASN A 76 -9.02 7.62 16.57
CA ASN A 76 -7.92 8.33 17.25
C ASN A 76 -8.16 8.47 18.76
N THR A 77 -9.42 8.47 19.19
CA THR A 77 -9.81 8.44 20.61
C THR A 77 -10.03 7.03 21.18
N GLU A 78 -9.71 5.99 20.39
CA GLU A 78 -9.84 4.56 20.73
C GLU A 78 -11.24 4.15 21.21
N LYS A 79 -12.28 4.89 20.81
CA LYS A 79 -13.68 4.58 21.12
C LYS A 79 -14.23 3.46 20.24
N VAL A 80 -13.60 3.24 19.09
CA VAL A 80 -13.89 2.14 18.18
C VAL A 80 -12.59 1.41 17.85
N ASN A 81 -12.66 0.10 17.75
CA ASN A 81 -11.53 -0.71 17.31
C ASN A 81 -11.29 -0.49 15.81
N SER A 82 -10.11 0.01 15.48
CA SER A 82 -9.71 0.37 14.13
C SER A 82 -9.55 -0.84 13.22
N VAL A 83 -9.04 -1.97 13.74
CA VAL A 83 -9.00 -3.26 13.00
C VAL A 83 -10.40 -3.71 12.59
N ASP A 84 -11.39 -3.62 13.47
CA ASP A 84 -12.78 -3.99 13.14
C ASP A 84 -13.40 -3.06 12.09
N LEU A 85 -13.08 -1.76 12.13
CA LEU A 85 -13.48 -0.80 11.08
C LEU A 85 -12.85 -1.15 9.73
N ILE A 86 -11.52 -1.39 9.69
CA ILE A 86 -10.81 -1.77 8.46
C ILE A 86 -11.38 -3.07 7.89
N ARG A 87 -11.69 -4.06 8.74
CA ARG A 87 -12.35 -5.30 8.30
C ARG A 87 -13.76 -5.05 7.77
N GLY A 88 -14.54 -4.17 8.41
CA GLY A 88 -15.83 -3.72 7.88
C GLY A 88 -15.69 -3.11 6.49
N ILE A 89 -14.72 -2.21 6.30
CA ILE A 89 -14.42 -1.57 5.01
C ILE A 89 -14.04 -2.60 3.95
N LYS A 90 -13.20 -3.59 4.29
CA LYS A 90 -12.86 -4.72 3.42
C LYS A 90 -14.11 -5.42 2.89
N LYS A 91 -15.04 -5.75 3.78
CA LYS A 91 -16.31 -6.40 3.40
C LYS A 91 -17.08 -5.54 2.40
N ARG A 92 -17.13 -4.22 2.59
CA ARG A 92 -17.79 -3.29 1.66
C ARG A 92 -17.08 -3.19 0.30
N ILE A 93 -15.76 -3.24 0.26
CA ILE A 93 -14.99 -3.27 -1.01
C ILE A 93 -15.29 -4.55 -1.80
N MET A 94 -15.50 -5.67 -1.11
CA MET A 94 -15.81 -6.97 -1.72
C MET A 94 -17.25 -7.09 -2.27
N LEU A 95 -18.14 -6.15 -1.93
CA LEU A 95 -19.49 -6.08 -2.48
C LEU A 95 -19.47 -5.72 -3.97
N LYS A 96 -20.55 -6.02 -4.71
CA LYS A 96 -20.63 -5.75 -6.16
C LYS A 96 -21.31 -4.43 -6.49
N GLU A 97 -21.89 -3.80 -5.48
CA GLU A 97 -22.60 -2.53 -5.55
C GLU A 97 -21.60 -1.39 -5.76
N ALA A 98 -21.56 -0.85 -6.98
CA ALA A 98 -20.55 0.12 -7.39
C ALA A 98 -20.49 1.35 -6.47
N ARG A 99 -21.63 1.84 -6.00
CA ARG A 99 -21.68 2.97 -5.07
C ARG A 99 -21.03 2.63 -3.73
N VAL A 100 -21.37 1.48 -3.16
CA VAL A 100 -20.86 1.05 -1.86
C VAL A 100 -19.35 0.88 -1.91
N GLN A 101 -18.84 0.21 -2.94
CA GLN A 101 -17.40 0.06 -3.17
C GLN A 101 -16.70 1.42 -3.25
N PHE A 102 -17.24 2.37 -4.03
CA PHE A 102 -16.66 3.70 -4.18
C PHE A 102 -16.58 4.45 -2.86
N LEU A 103 -17.68 4.48 -2.09
CA LEU A 103 -17.72 5.13 -0.78
C LEU A 103 -16.78 4.46 0.22
N ALA A 104 -16.66 3.13 0.18
CA ALA A 104 -15.73 2.38 1.02
C ALA A 104 -14.26 2.72 0.71
N LEU A 105 -13.89 2.88 -0.57
CA LEU A 105 -12.56 3.31 -0.96
C LEU A 105 -12.26 4.75 -0.50
N PHE A 106 -13.25 5.65 -0.50
CA PHE A 106 -13.10 7.01 0.03
C PHE A 106 -12.97 7.04 1.56
N LEU A 107 -13.77 6.23 2.26
CA LEU A 107 -13.67 6.11 3.72
C LEU A 107 -12.29 5.56 4.11
N LEU A 108 -11.82 4.52 3.40
CA LEU A 108 -10.48 3.95 3.59
C LEU A 108 -9.38 5.00 3.42
N GLU A 109 -9.42 5.76 2.33
CA GLU A 109 -8.47 6.86 2.10
C GLU A 109 -8.47 7.87 3.25
N THR A 110 -9.68 8.25 3.70
CA THR A 110 -9.83 9.26 4.75
C THR A 110 -9.22 8.76 6.05
N ILE A 111 -9.52 7.51 6.45
CA ILE A 111 -8.94 6.91 7.66
C ILE A 111 -7.42 6.81 7.55
N VAL A 112 -6.91 6.33 6.42
CA VAL A 112 -5.46 6.18 6.21
C VAL A 112 -4.72 7.53 6.29
N LYS A 113 -5.34 8.62 5.82
CA LYS A 113 -4.75 9.97 5.89
C LYS A 113 -4.82 10.64 7.27
N ASN A 114 -5.70 10.16 8.16
CA ASN A 114 -5.99 10.84 9.43
C ASN A 114 -5.71 9.99 10.68
N CYS A 115 -5.39 8.70 10.54
CA CYS A 115 -5.20 7.78 11.65
C CYS A 115 -3.85 7.06 11.54
N GLU A 116 -2.93 7.32 12.47
CA GLU A 116 -1.56 6.79 12.46
C GLU A 116 -1.49 5.25 12.40
N LYS A 117 -2.43 4.55 13.05
CA LYS A 117 -2.44 3.08 13.10
C LYS A 117 -3.01 2.44 11.82
N ALA A 118 -3.73 3.20 10.99
CA ALA A 118 -4.54 2.65 9.90
C ALA A 118 -3.70 1.86 8.88
N PHE A 119 -2.52 2.35 8.51
CA PHE A 119 -1.66 1.65 7.55
C PHE A 119 -1.27 0.25 8.00
N SER A 120 -0.90 0.08 9.28
CA SER A 120 -0.54 -1.23 9.84
C SER A 120 -1.70 -2.23 9.77
N GLU A 121 -2.93 -1.74 9.93
CA GLU A 121 -4.14 -2.55 9.95
C GLU A 121 -4.62 -2.89 8.55
N VAL A 122 -4.50 -1.95 7.60
CA VAL A 122 -4.74 -2.16 6.17
C VAL A 122 -3.85 -3.31 5.66
N ALA A 123 -2.60 -3.34 6.09
CA ALA A 123 -1.68 -4.43 5.77
C ALA A 123 -2.06 -5.74 6.45
N ALA A 124 -2.37 -5.71 7.76
CA ALA A 124 -2.73 -6.90 8.53
C ALA A 124 -4.01 -7.57 7.99
N GLU A 125 -5.00 -6.79 7.58
CA GLU A 125 -6.28 -7.28 7.02
C GLU A 125 -6.19 -7.64 5.52
N ARG A 126 -5.01 -7.45 4.91
CA ARG A 126 -4.73 -7.75 3.49
C ARG A 126 -5.69 -7.04 2.53
N ILE A 127 -6.04 -5.80 2.83
CA ILE A 127 -6.94 -4.97 2.00
C ILE A 127 -6.44 -4.88 0.56
N LEU A 128 -5.12 -4.78 0.41
CA LEU A 128 -4.47 -4.64 -0.88
C LEU A 128 -4.79 -5.78 -1.84
N ASP A 129 -4.83 -7.02 -1.35
CA ASP A 129 -5.22 -8.17 -2.16
C ASP A 129 -6.66 -8.03 -2.69
N GLU A 130 -7.57 -7.48 -1.90
CA GLU A 130 -8.94 -7.23 -2.33
C GLU A 130 -9.02 -6.06 -3.33
N MET A 131 -8.18 -5.04 -3.19
CA MET A 131 -8.08 -3.93 -4.15
C MET A 131 -7.54 -4.39 -5.50
N VAL A 132 -6.50 -5.24 -5.53
CA VAL A 132 -6.00 -5.86 -6.78
C VAL A 132 -7.13 -6.67 -7.42
N ARG A 133 -7.81 -7.54 -6.67
CA ARG A 133 -8.94 -8.30 -7.22
C ARG A 133 -10.07 -7.42 -7.75
N LEU A 134 -10.33 -6.27 -7.10
CA LEU A 134 -11.31 -5.29 -7.57
C LEU A 134 -10.88 -4.67 -8.91
N ILE A 135 -9.59 -4.36 -9.07
CA ILE A 135 -9.01 -3.84 -10.32
C ILE A 135 -9.05 -4.88 -11.43
N ASP A 136 -8.72 -6.13 -11.11
CA ASP A 136 -8.64 -7.25 -12.05
C ASP A 136 -10.02 -7.70 -12.55
N ASP A 137 -11.06 -7.53 -11.74
CA ASP A 137 -12.42 -7.96 -12.09
C ASP A 137 -12.96 -7.09 -13.24
N PRO A 138 -13.22 -7.65 -14.45
CA PRO A 138 -13.72 -6.92 -15.61
C PRO A 138 -15.15 -6.37 -15.43
N GLN A 139 -15.91 -6.81 -14.42
CA GLN A 139 -17.24 -6.29 -14.11
C GLN A 139 -17.23 -5.04 -13.22
N THR A 140 -16.12 -4.76 -12.53
CA THR A 140 -15.99 -3.56 -11.69
C THR A 140 -16.16 -2.28 -12.50
N VAL A 141 -16.86 -1.28 -11.95
CA VAL A 141 -17.00 0.03 -12.61
C VAL A 141 -15.65 0.73 -12.70
N VAL A 142 -15.36 1.34 -13.86
CA VAL A 142 -14.07 1.99 -14.17
C VAL A 142 -13.65 2.99 -13.09
N ASN A 143 -14.58 3.82 -12.59
CA ASN A 143 -14.28 4.79 -11.54
C ASN A 143 -13.78 4.15 -10.25
N ASN A 144 -14.28 2.97 -9.89
CA ASN A 144 -13.85 2.26 -8.69
C ASN A 144 -12.45 1.67 -8.87
N ARG A 145 -12.16 1.11 -10.06
CA ARG A 145 -10.81 0.65 -10.40
C ARG A 145 -9.80 1.80 -10.35
N ASN A 146 -10.14 2.93 -10.96
CA ASN A 146 -9.28 4.12 -10.98
C ASN A 146 -9.04 4.63 -9.56
N LYS A 147 -10.07 4.68 -8.73
CA LYS A 147 -9.94 5.10 -7.32
C LYS A 147 -9.01 4.16 -6.55
N ALA A 148 -9.16 2.85 -6.72
CA ALA A 148 -8.30 1.86 -6.07
C ALA A 148 -6.84 2.01 -6.54
N LEU A 149 -6.61 2.16 -7.85
CA LEU A 149 -5.28 2.41 -8.42
C LEU A 149 -4.63 3.67 -7.87
N THR A 150 -5.35 4.79 -7.82
CA THR A 150 -4.83 6.05 -7.26
C THR A 150 -4.42 5.91 -5.80
N LEU A 151 -5.18 5.18 -4.98
CA LEU A 151 -4.81 4.96 -3.58
C LEU A 151 -3.56 4.10 -3.46
N ILE A 152 -3.49 3.07 -4.27
CA ILE A 152 -2.36 2.16 -4.40
C ILE A 152 -1.08 2.91 -4.78
N GLU A 153 -1.17 3.79 -5.78
CA GLU A 153 -0.06 4.62 -6.26
C GLU A 153 0.38 5.57 -5.15
N ALA A 154 -0.57 6.29 -4.53
CA ALA A 154 -0.30 7.21 -3.44
C ALA A 154 0.39 6.53 -2.24
N TRP A 155 -0.02 5.30 -1.90
CA TRP A 155 0.67 4.53 -0.88
C TRP A 155 2.10 4.24 -1.31
N GLY A 156 2.31 3.71 -2.53
CA GLY A 156 3.64 3.36 -3.03
C GLY A 156 4.63 4.53 -3.13
N GLU A 157 4.15 5.76 -3.37
CA GLU A 157 4.95 6.98 -3.41
C GLU A 157 5.33 7.52 -2.02
N SER A 158 4.58 7.18 -0.97
CA SER A 158 4.77 7.69 0.40
C SER A 158 5.94 7.00 1.14
N GLY A 159 7.00 6.65 0.43
CA GLY A 159 8.05 5.66 0.73
C GLY A 159 8.81 5.74 2.08
N ASP A 160 8.53 6.68 2.97
CA ASP A 160 9.07 6.69 4.34
C ASP A 160 8.22 5.89 5.34
N GLU A 161 6.90 5.74 5.12
CA GLU A 161 6.00 5.02 6.04
C GLU A 161 5.87 3.52 5.69
N LEU A 162 6.30 3.13 4.48
CA LEU A 162 6.14 1.78 3.91
C LEU A 162 7.33 0.83 4.06
N ARG A 163 8.44 1.25 4.68
CA ARG A 163 9.62 0.37 4.85
C ARG A 163 9.35 -0.88 5.70
N TYR A 164 8.18 -0.98 6.34
CA TYR A 164 7.81 -2.10 7.21
C TYR A 164 7.13 -3.29 6.53
N LEU A 165 6.84 -3.24 5.22
CA LEU A 165 6.31 -4.41 4.51
C LEU A 165 7.25 -4.85 3.37
N PRO A 166 8.23 -5.72 3.65
CA PRO A 166 8.96 -6.48 2.62
C PRO A 166 8.02 -7.23 1.67
N VAL A 167 6.82 -7.59 2.15
CA VAL A 167 5.74 -8.22 1.38
C VAL A 167 4.99 -7.22 0.49
N TYR A 168 4.88 -5.95 0.87
CA TYR A 168 4.26 -4.90 0.02
C TYR A 168 5.18 -4.55 -1.15
N GLU A 169 6.47 -4.39 -0.90
CA GLU A 169 7.39 -4.04 -1.98
C GLU A 169 7.60 -5.20 -2.95
N GLN A 170 7.79 -6.43 -2.45
CA GLN A 170 8.12 -7.57 -3.30
C GLN A 170 6.89 -8.20 -3.96
N THR A 171 5.92 -8.69 -3.18
CA THR A 171 4.78 -9.42 -3.75
C THR A 171 3.77 -8.51 -4.44
N TYR A 172 3.58 -7.30 -3.94
CA TYR A 172 2.53 -6.44 -4.45
C TYR A 172 2.95 -5.56 -5.63
N LYS A 173 4.15 -4.97 -5.63
CA LYS A 173 4.65 -4.33 -6.87
C LYS A 173 4.73 -5.36 -7.99
N ASP A 174 5.17 -6.58 -7.70
CA ASP A 174 5.24 -7.64 -8.72
C ASP A 174 3.85 -8.08 -9.20
N ASP A 175 2.89 -8.34 -8.31
CA ASP A 175 1.52 -8.76 -8.69
C ASP A 175 0.75 -7.66 -9.43
N LEU A 176 0.74 -6.43 -8.90
CA LEU A 176 0.07 -5.30 -9.56
C LEU A 176 0.69 -4.99 -10.92
N THR A 177 2.03 -4.94 -10.99
CA THR A 177 2.71 -4.70 -12.26
C THR A 177 2.40 -5.83 -13.25
N THR A 178 2.35 -7.07 -12.79
CA THR A 178 1.98 -8.23 -13.62
C THR A 178 0.54 -8.11 -14.14
N THR A 179 -0.42 -7.72 -13.30
CA THR A 179 -1.81 -7.47 -13.75
C THR A 179 -1.85 -6.34 -14.78
N LEU A 180 -1.27 -5.18 -14.49
CA LEU A 180 -1.31 -4.03 -15.40
C LEU A 180 -0.69 -4.36 -16.76
N VAL A 181 0.39 -5.14 -16.75
CA VAL A 181 1.01 -5.68 -17.97
C VAL A 181 0.08 -6.65 -18.68
N GLN A 182 -0.61 -7.52 -17.95
CA GLN A 182 -1.59 -8.43 -18.53
C GLN A 182 -2.78 -7.69 -19.18
N GLN A 183 -3.22 -6.59 -18.57
CA GLN A 183 -4.22 -5.67 -19.15
C GLN A 183 -3.69 -4.97 -20.40
N CYS A 184 -2.41 -4.55 -20.41
CA CYS A 184 -1.76 -4.02 -21.60
C CYS A 184 -1.70 -5.05 -22.75
N TYR A 185 -1.41 -6.31 -22.44
CA TYR A 185 -1.48 -7.38 -23.45
C TYR A 185 -2.92 -7.64 -23.94
N GLN A 186 -3.93 -7.54 -23.07
CA GLN A 186 -5.34 -7.65 -23.48
C GLN A 186 -5.83 -6.45 -24.29
N SER A 187 -5.36 -5.24 -23.97
CA SER A 187 -5.66 -4.05 -24.74
C SER A 187 -5.06 -4.14 -26.14
N GLN A 188 -3.86 -4.74 -26.31
CA GLN A 188 -3.30 -5.02 -27.64
C GLN A 188 -4.23 -5.84 -28.52
N HIS A 189 -4.83 -6.93 -28.02
CA HIS A 189 -5.78 -7.72 -28.79
C HIS A 189 -7.02 -6.91 -29.21
N THR A 190 -7.48 -6.03 -28.34
CA THR A 190 -8.62 -5.15 -28.61
C THR A 190 -8.26 -4.10 -29.67
N ILE A 191 -7.08 -3.49 -29.56
CA ILE A 191 -6.54 -2.49 -30.51
C ILE A 191 -6.30 -3.14 -31.87
N GLN A 192 -5.70 -4.33 -31.91
CA GLN A 192 -5.49 -5.11 -33.13
C GLN A 192 -6.80 -5.35 -33.87
N ARG A 193 -7.83 -5.81 -33.16
CA ARG A 193 -9.16 -6.03 -33.73
C ARG A 193 -9.77 -4.72 -34.23
N PHE A 194 -9.56 -3.61 -33.51
CA PHE A 194 -10.02 -2.28 -33.91
C PHE A 194 -9.33 -1.82 -35.21
N ILE A 195 -8.01 -1.99 -35.32
CA ILE A 195 -7.23 -1.69 -36.53
C ILE A 195 -7.76 -2.50 -37.72
N GLU A 196 -8.04 -3.79 -37.52
CA GLU A 196 -8.58 -4.68 -38.55
C GLU A 196 -10.02 -4.34 -38.97
N THR A 197 -10.80 -3.69 -38.10
CA THR A 197 -12.20 -3.28 -38.38
C THR A 197 -12.39 -1.80 -38.69
N ALA A 198 -11.36 -0.97 -38.54
CA ALA A 198 -11.42 0.49 -38.75
C ALA A 198 -11.73 0.88 -40.22
N GLY A 199 -11.52 -0.05 -41.17
CA GLY A 199 -11.78 0.19 -42.59
C GLY A 199 -10.95 1.37 -43.11
N ASP A 200 -11.60 2.33 -43.75
CA ASP A 200 -10.95 3.50 -44.37
C ASP A 200 -10.88 4.72 -43.42
N ASN A 201 -11.24 4.58 -42.15
CA ASN A 201 -11.21 5.70 -41.21
C ASN A 201 -9.77 5.95 -40.72
N GLU A 202 -9.01 6.72 -41.50
CA GLU A 202 -7.61 7.06 -41.24
C GLU A 202 -7.40 7.72 -39.87
N ALA A 203 -8.34 8.54 -39.41
CA ALA A 203 -8.25 9.21 -38.11
C ALA A 203 -8.33 8.21 -36.95
N LEU A 204 -9.30 7.29 -36.99
CA LEU A 204 -9.41 6.22 -35.98
C LEU A 204 -8.21 5.26 -36.05
N LEU A 205 -7.70 4.98 -37.25
CA LEU A 205 -6.53 4.14 -37.43
C LEU A 205 -5.28 4.78 -36.80
N PHE A 206 -5.09 6.09 -36.99
CA PHE A 206 -3.98 6.82 -36.41
C PHE A 206 -4.03 6.82 -34.87
N GLU A 207 -5.21 7.06 -34.28
CA GLU A 207 -5.40 6.98 -32.83
C GLU A 207 -5.14 5.56 -32.31
N ALA A 208 -5.67 4.53 -32.98
CA ALA A 208 -5.46 3.14 -32.58
C ALA A 208 -3.98 2.73 -32.65
N LEU A 209 -3.25 3.16 -33.68
CA LEU A 209 -1.81 2.93 -33.81
C LEU A 209 -1.01 3.68 -32.74
N SER A 210 -1.36 4.94 -32.46
CA SER A 210 -0.71 5.72 -31.41
C SER A 210 -0.90 5.09 -30.04
N VAL A 211 -2.10 4.58 -29.73
CA VAL A 211 -2.35 3.86 -28.47
C VAL A 211 -1.57 2.55 -28.43
N ASN A 212 -1.45 1.84 -29.57
CA ASN A 212 -0.63 0.63 -29.65
C ASN A 212 0.85 0.90 -29.35
N ASP A 213 1.40 1.99 -29.89
CA ASP A 213 2.80 2.39 -29.66
C ASP A 213 3.07 2.70 -28.18
N GLU A 214 2.15 3.41 -27.52
CA GLU A 214 2.28 3.68 -26.07
C GLU A 214 2.16 2.40 -25.23
N VAL A 215 1.25 1.49 -25.58
CA VAL A 215 1.12 0.18 -24.92
C VAL A 215 2.40 -0.65 -25.11
N LEU A 216 2.95 -0.69 -26.33
CA LEU A 216 4.21 -1.38 -26.63
C LEU A 216 5.39 -0.80 -25.83
N LYS A 217 5.44 0.53 -25.69
CA LYS A 217 6.48 1.21 -24.90
C LYS A 217 6.41 0.85 -23.42
N VAL A 218 5.20 0.79 -22.85
CA VAL A 218 4.98 0.36 -21.45
C VAL A 218 5.40 -1.11 -21.27
N LEU A 219 5.02 -1.99 -22.19
CA LEU A 219 5.40 -3.41 -22.15
C LEU A 219 6.92 -3.61 -22.28
N SER A 220 7.58 -2.86 -23.17
CA SER A 220 9.04 -2.90 -23.32
C SER A 220 9.75 -2.50 -22.02
N LYS A 221 9.28 -1.44 -21.36
CA LYS A 221 9.84 -0.98 -20.09
C LYS A 221 9.67 -2.03 -18.98
N TYR A 222 8.55 -2.74 -18.96
CA TYR A 222 8.33 -3.83 -18.01
C TYR A 222 9.31 -5.00 -18.24
N GLU A 223 9.53 -5.43 -19.48
CA GLU A 223 10.49 -6.50 -19.79
C GLU A 223 11.94 -6.11 -19.42
N GLU A 224 12.31 -4.83 -19.55
CA GLU A 224 13.59 -4.29 -19.09
C GLU A 224 13.73 -4.37 -17.55
N MET A 225 12.67 -4.02 -16.82
CA MET A 225 12.63 -4.08 -15.35
C MET A 225 12.67 -5.52 -14.80
N LYS A 226 12.07 -6.48 -15.52
CA LYS A 226 12.04 -7.91 -15.14
C LYS A 226 13.38 -8.62 -15.33
N LYS A 227 14.28 -8.03 -16.13
CA LYS A 227 15.59 -8.61 -16.41
C LYS A 227 16.43 -8.55 -15.12
N PRO A 228 16.89 -9.69 -14.55
CA PRO A 228 17.71 -9.66 -13.36
C PRO A 228 18.97 -8.84 -13.63
N MET A 229 19.36 -7.97 -12.69
CA MET A 229 20.64 -7.25 -12.68
C MET A 229 21.82 -8.24 -12.58
N ALA A 230 22.09 -8.96 -13.67
CA ALA A 230 23.35 -9.61 -13.90
C ALA A 230 24.24 -8.61 -14.64
N SER A 231 25.31 -8.19 -13.96
CA SER A 231 26.46 -7.43 -14.48
C SER A 231 26.42 -5.91 -14.33
N ALA A 232 26.85 -5.46 -13.14
CA ALA A 232 27.71 -4.28 -13.00
C ALA A 232 28.54 -4.40 -11.70
N ARG A 233 29.38 -5.44 -11.60
CA ARG A 233 30.46 -5.46 -10.63
C ARG A 233 31.73 -5.88 -11.38
N THR A 234 32.51 -4.88 -11.79
CA THR A 234 33.89 -5.08 -12.25
C THR A 234 34.66 -5.75 -11.11
N GLU A 235 35.07 -7.00 -11.34
CA GLU A 235 35.96 -7.74 -10.46
C GLU A 235 37.32 -7.03 -10.40
N GLN A 236 37.72 -6.60 -9.21
CA GLN A 236 39.14 -6.43 -8.90
C GLN A 236 39.61 -7.73 -8.23
N PRO A 237 40.72 -8.34 -8.68
CA PRO A 237 41.19 -9.60 -8.14
C PRO A 237 41.81 -9.37 -6.75
N VAL A 238 41.19 -9.94 -5.72
CA VAL A 238 41.75 -9.97 -4.36
C VAL A 238 42.77 -11.10 -4.29
N VAL A 239 44.05 -10.75 -4.19
CA VAL A 239 45.13 -11.69 -3.80
C VAL A 239 45.13 -11.83 -2.28
N ILE A 240 44.85 -13.04 -1.80
CA ILE A 240 44.96 -13.42 -0.38
C ILE A 240 46.33 -14.10 -0.17
N PRO A 241 47.19 -13.66 0.75
CA PRO A 241 48.38 -14.43 1.11
C PRO A 241 47.98 -15.56 2.05
N ILE A 242 48.32 -16.78 1.64
CA ILE A 242 48.25 -18.02 2.42
C ILE A 242 49.30 -17.94 3.53
N ALA A 243 48.87 -18.00 4.80
CA ALA A 243 49.74 -18.36 5.91
C ALA A 243 49.22 -19.68 6.48
N THR A 244 50.06 -20.71 6.34
CA THR A 244 49.88 -22.09 6.78
C THR A 244 49.77 -22.18 8.30
N GLU A 245 48.76 -22.90 8.77
CA GLU A 245 48.64 -23.37 10.15
C GLU A 245 49.67 -24.48 10.42
N HIS A 246 50.33 -24.43 11.57
CA HIS A 246 51.01 -25.56 12.19
C HIS A 246 50.50 -25.66 13.64
N GLU A 247 49.96 -26.83 13.98
CA GLU A 247 49.59 -27.23 15.34
C GLU A 247 50.82 -27.33 16.24
N ASP A 248 50.71 -26.91 17.51
CA ASP A 248 51.06 -27.75 18.65
C ASP A 248 50.62 -27.14 19.99
N SER A 249 50.30 -28.05 20.92
CA SER A 249 49.70 -27.92 22.24
C SER A 249 50.60 -27.27 23.32
N VAL A 250 49.97 -26.94 24.48
CA VAL A 250 50.52 -26.95 25.87
C VAL A 250 50.57 -25.60 26.66
N THR A 251 49.62 -25.52 27.62
CA THR A 251 49.63 -25.01 29.03
C THR A 251 49.95 -23.56 29.45
N VAL A 252 48.99 -23.03 30.25
CA VAL A 252 49.10 -22.37 31.58
C VAL A 252 50.03 -21.16 31.75
N GLY A 253 49.46 -20.04 32.22
CA GLY A 253 50.23 -19.04 32.99
C GLY A 253 49.58 -17.66 33.14
N ASN A 254 48.95 -17.45 34.31
CA ASN A 254 48.96 -16.25 35.16
C ASN A 254 48.47 -14.86 34.69
N GLU A 255 47.48 -14.38 35.47
CA GLU A 255 47.36 -13.08 36.14
C GLU A 255 48.48 -12.04 35.91
N ASP A 256 48.13 -10.77 35.67
CA ASP A 256 47.98 -9.82 36.78
C ASP A 256 47.48 -8.43 36.34
N ALA A 257 47.00 -7.69 37.35
CA ALA A 257 46.35 -6.39 37.31
C ALA A 257 47.16 -5.24 36.66
N LEU A 258 46.49 -4.11 36.36
CA LEU A 258 46.73 -2.82 37.05
C LEU A 258 45.82 -1.67 36.54
N VAL A 259 45.16 -1.06 37.52
CA VAL A 259 44.31 0.13 37.51
C VAL A 259 45.08 1.40 37.12
N ARG A 260 44.44 2.35 36.39
CA ARG A 260 44.55 3.81 36.61
C ARG A 260 43.56 4.66 35.77
N LYS A 261 42.65 5.35 36.47
CA LYS A 261 42.11 6.71 36.16
C LYS A 261 42.88 7.70 37.10
N PRO A 262 42.82 9.06 36.98
CA PRO A 262 41.83 9.92 36.29
C PRO A 262 42.35 11.23 35.59
N ALA A 263 41.39 12.02 35.08
CA ALA A 263 41.27 13.51 35.06
C ALA A 263 41.76 14.38 33.86
N ALA A 264 40.75 14.89 33.14
CA ALA A 264 40.44 16.30 32.78
C ALA A 264 41.17 17.07 31.65
N ALA A 265 40.32 17.56 30.72
CA ALA A 265 40.19 18.94 30.19
C ALA A 265 40.56 19.19 28.71
N ARG A 266 39.53 19.38 27.86
CA ARG A 266 39.25 20.65 27.14
C ARG A 266 37.99 20.55 26.29
N ALA A 267 37.04 21.45 26.58
CA ALA A 267 35.89 21.77 25.74
C ALA A 267 36.29 22.79 24.66
N MET A 268 35.70 22.69 23.47
CA MET A 268 35.49 23.81 22.56
C MET A 268 34.03 23.76 22.10
N SER A 269 33.40 24.94 22.18
CA SER A 269 32.01 25.29 21.91
C SER A 269 31.93 26.07 20.59
N GLY A 270 30.76 26.03 19.95
CA GLY A 270 30.31 26.93 18.88
C GLY A 270 29.75 26.13 17.69
N GLY A 271 28.52 26.29 17.23
CA GLY A 271 27.41 27.19 17.58
C GLY A 271 26.46 27.18 16.39
N ASP A 272 25.19 26.84 16.57
CA ASP A 272 24.18 26.79 15.49
C ASP A 272 22.75 27.02 16.05
N ASP A 273 22.62 27.95 17.00
CA ASP A 273 21.33 28.23 17.65
C ASP A 273 20.59 29.42 16.99
N ASP A 274 21.23 30.17 16.07
CA ASP A 274 20.69 31.41 15.50
C ASP A 274 19.75 31.20 14.27
N ILE A 275 19.60 29.98 13.76
CA ILE A 275 18.80 29.71 12.54
C ILE A 275 17.33 29.41 12.87
N LEU A 276 17.03 28.97 14.10
CA LEU A 276 15.68 28.58 14.49
C LEU A 276 14.80 29.78 14.86
N ASP A 277 15.38 30.87 15.36
CA ASP A 277 14.63 32.07 15.74
C ASP A 277 14.15 32.88 14.52
N ASP A 278 14.90 32.87 13.41
CA ASP A 278 14.52 33.56 12.17
C ASP A 278 13.32 32.88 11.45
N LEU A 279 13.13 31.58 11.66
CA LEU A 279 12.05 30.81 11.02
C LEU A 279 10.68 31.11 11.66
N ASP A 280 10.67 31.32 12.99
CA ASP A 280 9.46 31.66 13.74
C ASP A 280 9.00 33.11 13.45
N GLU A 281 9.93 34.04 13.20
CA GLU A 281 9.59 35.43 12.79
C GLU A 281 8.97 35.49 11.38
N MET A 282 9.36 34.56 10.49
CA MET A 282 8.86 34.46 9.11
C MET A 282 7.46 33.83 9.01
N ILE A 283 7.12 32.90 9.91
CA ILE A 283 5.82 32.21 9.93
C ILE A 283 4.77 32.99 10.73
N PHE A 284 5.14 33.59 11.86
CA PHE A 284 4.16 34.16 12.81
C PHE A 284 4.03 35.68 12.78
N GLY A 285 4.94 36.39 12.11
CA GLY A 285 4.94 37.85 12.05
C GLY A 285 5.32 38.48 13.40
N LYS A 286 6.06 39.60 13.34
CA LYS A 286 6.66 40.29 14.48
C LYS A 286 5.64 40.59 15.60
N LYS A 287 5.65 39.82 16.69
CA LYS A 287 4.95 40.17 17.94
C LYS A 287 5.67 41.34 18.61
N GLY A 288 5.27 42.55 18.24
CA GLY A 288 5.54 43.75 19.04
C GLY A 288 4.78 43.66 20.36
N GLY A 289 5.51 43.47 21.46
CA GLY A 289 4.97 43.63 22.81
C GLY A 289 4.71 45.11 23.11
N SER A 290 3.56 45.41 23.69
CA SER A 290 3.42 46.55 24.60
C SER A 290 2.55 46.15 25.79
N SER A 291 3.07 46.49 26.96
CA SER A 291 2.59 46.19 28.30
C SER A 291 1.33 46.98 28.67
N SER A 292 0.42 46.28 29.35
CA SER A 292 -0.37 46.69 30.52
C SER A 292 -0.99 48.09 30.60
N GLN A 293 -2.33 48.15 30.71
CA GLN A 293 -3.01 48.74 31.88
C GLN A 293 -4.51 48.32 31.94
N ASP A 294 -4.81 47.55 32.99
CA ASP A 294 -5.94 47.63 33.93
C ASP A 294 -7.15 48.53 33.55
N VAL A 295 -8.38 47.97 33.60
CA VAL A 295 -9.47 48.41 34.50
C VAL A 295 -10.67 47.45 34.40
N SER A 296 -11.06 46.97 35.57
CA SER A 296 -12.28 46.24 35.89
C SER A 296 -13.57 47.02 35.59
N LYS A 297 -14.62 46.37 35.04
CA LYS A 297 -15.96 46.36 35.67
C LYS A 297 -16.98 45.44 34.98
N ARG A 298 -17.58 44.60 35.82
CA ARG A 298 -18.87 43.91 35.65
C ARG A 298 -20.00 44.87 35.26
N GLN A 299 -20.92 44.42 34.41
CA GLN A 299 -22.39 44.39 34.66
C GLN A 299 -23.16 43.91 33.42
N ASP A 300 -23.80 42.74 33.52
CA ASP A 300 -25.10 42.45 32.88
C ASP A 300 -26.23 43.15 33.68
N PRO A 301 -27.51 43.12 33.25
CA PRO A 301 -28.07 43.25 31.89
C PRO A 301 -29.21 44.31 31.90
N LYS A 302 -29.75 44.73 30.75
CA LYS A 302 -31.12 45.28 30.68
C LYS A 302 -31.76 45.13 29.30
N LYS A 303 -32.85 44.37 29.27
CA LYS A 303 -33.96 44.51 28.33
C LYS A 303 -34.61 45.88 28.54
N ASP A 304 -35.04 46.52 27.46
CA ASP A 304 -36.40 47.05 27.28
C ASP A 304 -36.51 47.68 25.89
N ASP A 305 -37.51 47.19 25.15
CA ASP A 305 -38.43 47.88 24.25
C ASP A 305 -37.94 49.06 23.38
N LEU A 306 -38.10 48.94 22.06
CA LEU A 306 -39.09 49.73 21.32
C LEU A 306 -39.17 49.33 19.84
N ILE A 307 -40.40 49.08 19.41
CA ILE A 307 -40.89 49.15 18.02
C ILE A 307 -40.62 50.55 17.47
N ASN A 308 -40.28 50.68 16.18
CA ASN A 308 -40.85 51.70 15.32
C ASN A 308 -40.64 51.43 13.82
N PHE A 309 -41.79 51.32 13.15
CA PHE A 309 -42.18 51.50 11.74
C PHE A 309 -41.35 50.85 10.62
#